data_AF-A0A367GKD7-F1
#
_entry.id   AF-A0A367GKD7-F1
#
_cell.length_a   1.000
_cell.length_b   1.000
_cell.length_c   1.000
_cell.angle_alpha   90.00
_cell.angle_beta   90.00
_cell.angle_gamma   90.00
#
_symmetry.space_group_name_H-M   'P 1'
#
loop_
_entity.id
_entity.type
_entity.pdbx_description
1 polymer ?
#
loop_
_entity_poly.entity_id
_entity_poly.type
_entity_poly.pdbx_seq_one_letter_code
_entity_poly.pdbx_strand_id
1 'polypeptide(L)'
;MSKISKCLLFILVTTLSACDYKNKYQTENYNMEINMYSQCKVNFNTGVISARISQDSTYLDTIEFSKEERSAIAEAFNKRKIFEFKGEYSYFTGPAIMPPSTIGIKLYTDNKLQGEITVFDNAKINYWYPFGKRYNVIKFRDELKELIESKKEYKMARQVIIENSKGFSI
;
A
#
# COMPACT_ATOMS: atom_id res chain seq x y z
N MET A 1 -1.29 34.88 37.07
CA MET A 1 -0.54 34.05 36.10
C MET A 1 0.07 34.97 35.04
N SER A 2 1.40 35.06 35.01
CA SER A 2 2.15 35.99 34.14
C SER A 2 1.89 35.72 32.65
N LYS A 3 1.76 36.79 31.84
CA LYS A 3 1.57 36.74 30.37
C LYS A 3 2.66 35.92 29.67
N ILE A 4 3.84 35.83 30.27
CA ILE A 4 5.00 35.07 29.78
C ILE A 4 4.73 33.55 29.83
N SER A 5 4.04 33.09 30.88
CA SER A 5 3.72 31.66 31.06
C SER A 5 2.68 31.16 30.03
N LYS A 6 1.80 32.05 29.54
CA LYS A 6 0.83 31.72 28.47
C LYS A 6 1.49 31.60 27.09
N CYS A 7 2.52 32.42 26.80
CA CYS A 7 3.24 32.34 25.52
C CYS A 7 4.08 31.06 25.39
N LEU A 8 4.73 30.64 26.48
CA LEU A 8 5.52 29.40 26.52
C LEU A 8 4.64 28.15 26.27
N LEU A 9 3.44 28.12 26.83
CA LEU A 9 2.51 27.00 26.63
C LEU A 9 2.02 26.92 25.17
N PHE A 10 1.80 28.05 24.52
CA PHE A 10 1.34 28.11 23.13
C PHE A 10 2.42 27.64 22.14
N ILE A 11 3.69 27.99 22.37
CA ILE A 11 4.82 27.53 21.56
C ILE A 11 5.03 26.01 21.72
N LEU A 12 4.83 25.48 22.92
CA LEU A 12 4.96 24.04 23.19
C LEU A 12 3.87 23.20 22.49
N VAL A 13 2.63 23.70 22.45
CA VAL A 13 1.51 23.01 21.78
C VAL A 13 1.65 23.03 20.25
N THR A 14 2.14 24.14 19.66
CA THR A 14 2.33 24.24 18.21
C THR A 14 3.55 23.45 17.73
N THR A 15 4.62 23.36 18.52
CA THR A 15 5.81 22.56 18.17
C THR A 15 5.55 21.05 18.23
N LEU A 16 4.72 20.58 19.18
CA LEU A 16 4.28 19.17 19.21
C LEU A 16 3.36 18.83 18.02
N SER A 17 2.54 19.77 17.56
CA SER A 17 1.65 19.57 16.40
C SER A 17 2.41 19.48 15.06
N ALA A 18 3.56 20.14 14.95
CA ALA A 18 4.42 20.09 13.75
C ALA A 18 5.19 18.75 13.61
N CYS A 19 5.42 18.04 14.72
CA CYS A 19 6.13 16.75 14.71
C CYS A 19 5.27 15.60 14.16
N ASP A 20 3.94 15.74 14.25
CA ASP A 20 2.98 14.72 13.78
C ASP A 20 2.73 14.80 12.26
N TYR A 21 3.10 15.92 11.61
CA TYR A 21 2.89 16.13 10.16
C TYR A 21 3.81 15.25 9.30
N LYS A 22 5.04 14.96 9.77
CA LYS A 22 6.00 14.10 9.03
C LYS A 22 5.60 12.63 8.99
N ASN A 23 4.75 12.21 9.92
CA ASN A 23 4.38 10.80 10.14
C ASN A 23 3.00 10.47 9.56
N LYS A 24 2.47 11.28 8.63
CA LYS A 24 1.19 11.03 7.97
C LYS A 24 1.36 10.84 6.47
N TYR A 25 0.56 9.93 5.90
CA TYR A 25 0.39 9.81 4.48
C TYR A 25 -0.11 11.12 3.92
N GLN A 26 0.74 11.74 3.13
CA GLN A 26 0.40 12.84 2.26
C GLN A 26 0.87 12.40 0.88
N THR A 27 -0.03 12.46 -0.09
CA THR A 27 0.28 12.10 -1.49
C THR A 27 1.45 12.88 -2.07
N GLU A 28 1.78 14.03 -1.48
CA GLU A 28 2.93 14.86 -1.82
C GLU A 28 4.26 14.31 -1.26
N ASN A 29 4.22 13.57 -0.14
CA ASN A 29 5.40 13.06 0.57
C ASN A 29 5.66 11.57 0.33
N TYR A 30 4.59 10.81 0.05
CA TYR A 30 4.66 9.37 -0.14
C TYR A 30 4.04 8.99 -1.48
N ASN A 31 4.79 8.20 -2.25
CA ASN A 31 4.29 7.48 -3.42
C ASN A 31 4.23 5.98 -3.09
N MET A 32 3.09 5.36 -3.36
CA MET A 32 2.85 3.96 -3.08
C MET A 32 2.65 3.17 -4.38
N GLU A 33 3.46 2.13 -4.57
CA GLU A 33 3.31 1.17 -5.65
C GLU A 33 2.87 -0.17 -5.08
N ILE A 34 1.74 -0.68 -5.59
CA ILE A 34 1.15 -1.95 -5.19
C ILE A 34 1.36 -2.97 -6.31
N ASN A 35 2.13 -4.00 -6.03
CA ASN A 35 2.40 -5.12 -6.93
C ASN A 35 1.50 -6.31 -6.57
N MET A 36 0.38 -6.45 -7.27
CA MET A 36 -0.58 -7.54 -7.12
C MET A 36 -0.20 -8.75 -7.97
N TYR A 37 -0.05 -9.91 -7.31
CA TYR A 37 0.14 -11.22 -7.93
C TYR A 37 1.33 -11.29 -8.90
N SER A 38 2.36 -10.47 -8.68
CA SER A 38 3.59 -10.36 -9.50
C SER A 38 3.38 -9.97 -10.97
N GLN A 39 2.14 -9.71 -11.40
CA GLN A 39 1.80 -9.45 -12.80
C GLN A 39 1.08 -8.13 -12.99
N CYS A 40 0.42 -7.61 -11.95
CA CYS A 40 -0.31 -6.36 -12.00
C CYS A 40 0.29 -5.36 -11.00
N LYS A 41 0.64 -4.19 -11.47
CA LYS A 41 1.25 -3.12 -10.66
C LYS A 41 0.39 -1.89 -10.75
N VAL A 42 0.01 -1.34 -9.60
CA VAL A 42 -0.78 -0.12 -9.46
C VAL A 42 0.05 0.94 -8.75
N ASN A 43 0.25 2.10 -9.38
CA ASN A 43 0.78 3.26 -8.69
C ASN A 43 -0.40 4.06 -8.11
N PHE A 44 -0.52 4.10 -6.78
CA PHE A 44 -1.69 4.69 -6.11
C PHE A 44 -1.82 6.20 -6.33
N ASN A 45 -0.69 6.91 -6.42
CA ASN A 45 -0.68 8.35 -6.57
C ASN A 45 -1.19 8.75 -7.96
N THR A 46 -0.64 8.12 -9.00
CA THR A 46 -1.00 8.40 -10.40
C THR A 46 -2.24 7.66 -10.88
N GLY A 47 -2.64 6.57 -10.20
CA GLY A 47 -3.70 5.68 -10.65
C GLY A 47 -3.27 4.70 -11.76
N VAL A 48 -2.05 4.83 -12.30
CA VAL A 48 -1.58 3.99 -13.40
C VAL A 48 -1.54 2.52 -12.96
N ILE A 49 -2.22 1.69 -13.72
CA ILE A 49 -2.16 0.23 -13.64
C ILE A 49 -1.35 -0.29 -14.82
N SER A 50 -0.46 -1.23 -14.54
CA SER A 50 0.38 -1.90 -15.53
C SER A 50 0.30 -3.41 -15.32
N ALA A 51 -0.05 -4.14 -16.37
CA ALA A 51 -0.19 -5.59 -16.34
C ALA A 51 0.81 -6.22 -17.32
N ARG A 52 1.74 -7.01 -16.81
CA ARG A 52 2.72 -7.72 -17.63
C ARG A 52 2.02 -8.91 -18.31
N ILE A 53 1.97 -8.89 -19.64
CA ILE A 53 1.40 -9.95 -20.47
C ILE A 53 2.47 -10.98 -20.84
N SER A 54 3.62 -10.51 -21.33
CA SER A 54 4.80 -11.32 -21.69
C SER A 54 6.08 -10.56 -21.32
N GLN A 55 7.27 -11.09 -21.68
CA GLN A 55 8.53 -10.39 -21.42
C GLN A 55 8.58 -9.00 -22.08
N ASP A 56 7.98 -8.87 -23.27
CA ASP A 56 8.05 -7.66 -24.10
C ASP A 56 6.71 -6.92 -24.23
N SER A 57 5.65 -7.41 -23.56
CA SER A 57 4.31 -6.82 -23.66
C SER A 57 3.74 -6.47 -22.29
N THR A 58 3.33 -5.21 -22.15
CA THR A 58 2.69 -4.66 -20.95
C THR A 58 1.42 -3.93 -21.34
N TYR A 59 0.30 -4.33 -20.74
CA TYR A 59 -0.95 -3.57 -20.76
C TYR A 59 -0.86 -2.40 -19.81
N LEU A 60 -1.33 -1.22 -20.22
CA LEU A 60 -1.37 -0.01 -19.41
C LEU A 60 -2.78 0.56 -19.42
N ASP A 61 -3.24 0.99 -18.24
CA ASP A 61 -4.53 1.66 -18.06
C ASP A 61 -4.45 2.57 -16.82
N THR A 62 -5.52 3.27 -16.49
CA THR A 62 -5.58 4.16 -15.33
C THR A 62 -6.81 3.84 -14.48
N ILE A 63 -6.58 3.51 -13.21
CA ILE A 63 -7.64 3.38 -12.20
C ILE A 63 -7.99 4.77 -11.68
N GLU A 64 -9.26 5.13 -11.77
CA GLU A 64 -9.78 6.31 -11.09
C GLU A 64 -10.17 5.97 -9.64
N PHE A 65 -9.44 6.59 -8.71
CA PHE A 65 -9.78 6.59 -7.28
C PHE A 65 -10.52 7.88 -6.94
N SER A 66 -11.72 7.74 -6.37
CA SER A 66 -12.50 8.86 -5.86
C SER A 66 -11.76 9.54 -4.69
N LYS A 67 -12.20 10.75 -4.35
CA LYS A 67 -11.62 11.49 -3.22
C LYS A 67 -11.82 10.73 -1.90
N GLU A 68 -12.97 10.10 -1.73
CA GLU A 68 -13.35 9.32 -0.54
C GLU A 68 -12.46 8.09 -0.41
N GLU A 69 -12.22 7.37 -1.51
CA GLU A 69 -11.35 6.19 -1.54
C GLU A 69 -9.90 6.56 -1.22
N ARG A 70 -9.40 7.65 -1.83
CA ARG A 70 -8.05 8.18 -1.51
C ARG A 70 -7.93 8.55 -0.04
N SER A 71 -8.97 9.18 0.51
CA SER A 71 -9.01 9.56 1.92
C SER A 71 -9.04 8.35 2.84
N ALA A 72 -9.82 7.32 2.51
CA ALA A 72 -9.91 6.07 3.27
C ALA A 72 -8.57 5.34 3.31
N ILE A 73 -7.85 5.25 2.17
CA ILE A 73 -6.51 4.63 2.14
C ILE A 73 -5.48 5.47 2.90
N ALA A 74 -5.53 6.80 2.81
CA ALA A 74 -4.66 7.66 3.60
C ALA A 74 -4.91 7.48 5.12
N GLU A 75 -6.17 7.40 5.53
CA GLU A 75 -6.54 7.13 6.93
C GLU A 75 -6.05 5.75 7.37
N ALA A 76 -6.28 4.72 6.56
CA ALA A 76 -5.80 3.37 6.80
C ALA A 76 -4.27 3.33 6.96
N PHE A 77 -3.52 3.94 6.03
CA PHE A 77 -2.07 4.03 6.10
C PHE A 77 -1.59 4.64 7.43
N ASN A 78 -2.22 5.73 7.85
CA ASN A 78 -1.89 6.44 9.08
C ASN A 78 -2.24 5.60 10.33
N LYS A 79 -3.46 5.08 10.37
CA LYS A 79 -3.98 4.25 11.45
C LYS A 79 -3.14 2.99 11.66
N ARG A 80 -2.66 2.39 10.57
CA ARG A 80 -1.82 1.18 10.59
C ARG A 80 -0.33 1.50 10.67
N LYS A 81 0.06 2.79 10.73
CA LYS A 81 1.46 3.25 10.87
C LYS A 81 2.39 2.71 9.80
N ILE A 82 1.92 2.68 8.55
CA ILE A 82 2.68 2.09 7.43
C ILE A 82 3.96 2.89 7.12
N PHE A 83 4.02 4.18 7.47
CA PHE A 83 5.24 4.99 7.40
C PHE A 83 6.40 4.47 8.29
N GLU A 84 6.13 3.65 9.31
CA GLU A 84 7.17 3.10 10.20
C GLU A 84 7.96 1.94 9.54
N PHE A 85 7.53 1.47 8.37
CA PHE A 85 8.14 0.33 7.66
C PHE A 85 9.27 0.78 6.75
N LYS A 86 10.49 0.75 7.30
CA LYS A 86 11.75 1.01 6.58
C LYS A 86 12.52 -0.29 6.33
N GLY A 87 12.98 -0.50 5.10
CA GLY A 87 13.62 -1.75 4.66
C GLY A 87 12.63 -2.78 4.11
N GLU A 88 13.05 -4.04 4.05
CA GLU A 88 12.27 -5.14 3.47
C GLU A 88 11.56 -5.97 4.54
N TYR A 89 10.26 -6.24 4.34
CA TYR A 89 9.44 -7.06 5.23
C TYR A 89 8.66 -8.08 4.43
N SER A 90 8.65 -9.33 4.88
CA SER A 90 7.89 -10.41 4.26
C SER A 90 7.00 -11.12 5.29
N TYR A 91 5.71 -11.22 4.99
CA TYR A 91 4.70 -11.83 5.84
C TYR A 91 4.03 -13.01 5.14
N PHE A 92 4.26 -14.21 5.65
CA PHE A 92 3.68 -15.47 5.17
C PHE A 92 3.18 -16.32 6.33
N THR A 93 2.28 -17.28 6.06
CA THR A 93 1.85 -18.28 7.04
C THR A 93 2.07 -19.67 6.43
N GLY A 94 3.19 -20.32 6.77
CA GLY A 94 3.50 -21.68 6.31
C GLY A 94 4.14 -21.75 4.92
N PRO A 95 4.27 -22.96 4.34
CA PRO A 95 4.93 -23.16 3.04
C PRO A 95 4.18 -22.42 1.93
N ALA A 96 4.93 -21.79 1.02
CA ALA A 96 4.38 -21.12 -0.14
C ALA A 96 3.93 -22.14 -1.18
N ILE A 97 2.69 -22.02 -1.67
CA ILE A 97 2.22 -22.75 -2.86
C ILE A 97 2.71 -21.95 -4.07
N MET A 98 3.40 -22.61 -5.02
CA MET A 98 3.90 -21.95 -6.22
C MET A 98 2.85 -21.93 -7.35
N PRO A 99 2.74 -20.84 -8.13
CA PRO A 99 3.38 -19.54 -7.89
C PRO A 99 2.73 -18.80 -6.70
N PRO A 100 3.52 -18.14 -5.84
CA PRO A 100 2.97 -17.49 -4.65
C PRO A 100 2.10 -16.29 -5.04
N SER A 101 0.86 -16.32 -4.55
CA SER A 101 -0.05 -15.18 -4.64
C SER A 101 0.32 -14.16 -3.56
N THR A 102 0.94 -13.05 -3.96
CA THR A 102 1.42 -12.01 -3.05
C THR A 102 0.93 -10.63 -3.44
N ILE A 103 0.81 -9.75 -2.46
CA ILE A 103 0.71 -8.31 -2.65
C ILE A 103 1.98 -7.68 -2.09
N GLY A 104 2.75 -7.05 -2.98
CA GLY A 104 3.89 -6.22 -2.63
C GLY A 104 3.47 -4.75 -2.50
N ILE A 105 3.92 -4.06 -1.47
CA ILE A 105 3.68 -2.63 -1.24
C ILE A 105 5.04 -1.96 -1.13
N LYS A 106 5.37 -1.12 -2.11
CA LYS A 106 6.59 -0.31 -2.11
C LYS A 106 6.26 1.12 -1.76
N LEU A 107 7.01 1.66 -0.81
CA LEU A 107 6.85 3.01 -0.28
C LEU A 107 8.02 3.87 -0.71
N TYR A 108 7.72 4.98 -1.37
CA TYR A 108 8.71 5.93 -1.86
C TYR A 108 8.50 7.30 -1.23
N THR A 109 9.60 7.97 -0.90
CA THR A 109 9.64 9.39 -0.50
C THR A 109 10.72 10.06 -1.32
N ASP A 110 10.42 11.21 -1.94
CA ASP A 110 11.34 11.91 -2.85
C ASP A 110 11.95 10.99 -3.91
N ASN A 111 11.13 10.11 -4.50
CA ASN A 111 11.52 9.07 -5.46
C ASN A 111 12.53 8.03 -4.95
N LYS A 112 12.82 7.98 -3.64
CA LYS A 112 13.67 6.98 -3.01
C LYS A 112 12.81 5.93 -2.30
N LEU A 113 13.08 4.66 -2.60
CA LEU A 113 12.44 3.53 -1.91
C LEU A 113 12.82 3.58 -0.41
N GLN A 114 11.80 3.68 0.44
CA GLN A 114 11.95 3.67 1.90
C GLN A 114 11.71 2.28 2.47
N GLY A 115 10.77 1.52 1.88
CA GLY A 115 10.45 0.19 2.34
C GLY A 115 9.66 -0.61 1.32
N GLU A 116 9.78 -1.93 1.44
CA GLU A 116 9.07 -2.92 0.64
C GLU A 116 8.44 -3.94 1.57
N ILE A 117 7.13 -4.12 1.43
CA ILE A 117 6.34 -5.04 2.25
C ILE A 117 5.72 -6.07 1.32
N THR A 118 6.13 -7.33 1.43
CA THR A 118 5.53 -8.44 0.70
C THR A 118 4.60 -9.22 1.64
N VAL A 119 3.33 -9.33 1.25
CA VAL A 119 2.33 -10.07 2.02
C VAL A 119 1.76 -11.18 1.15
N PHE A 120 1.90 -12.41 1.60
CA PHE A 120 1.31 -13.56 0.94
C PHE A 120 -0.20 -13.59 1.19
N ASP A 121 -0.99 -14.03 0.24
CA ASP A 121 -2.45 -14.14 0.37
C ASP A 121 -2.85 -15.05 1.54
N ASN A 122 -2.05 -16.09 1.83
CA ASN A 122 -2.28 -16.98 2.95
C ASN A 122 -1.87 -16.40 4.31
N ALA A 123 -1.28 -15.21 4.36
CA ALA A 123 -0.81 -14.62 5.60
C ALA A 123 -2.00 -14.26 6.49
N LYS A 124 -2.03 -14.89 7.68
CA LYS A 124 -3.06 -14.70 8.70
C LYS A 124 -2.55 -13.83 9.85
N ILE A 125 -3.48 -13.08 10.43
CA ILE A 125 -3.30 -12.42 11.73
C ILE A 125 -3.09 -13.52 12.77
N ASN A 126 -2.13 -13.32 13.68
CA ASN A 126 -1.99 -14.21 14.82
C ASN A 126 -3.20 -14.00 15.74
N TYR A 127 -4.03 -15.03 15.89
CA TYR A 127 -5.24 -14.96 16.72
C TYR A 127 -4.94 -14.58 18.19
N TRP A 128 -3.79 -15.02 18.70
CA TRP A 128 -3.37 -14.74 20.08
C TRP A 128 -2.80 -13.33 20.27
N TYR A 129 -2.33 -12.72 19.18
CA TYR A 129 -1.72 -11.38 19.19
C TYR A 129 -2.24 -10.55 18.01
N PRO A 130 -3.50 -10.07 18.06
CA PRO A 130 -4.13 -9.31 16.98
C PRO A 130 -3.70 -7.83 16.99
N PHE A 131 -2.40 -7.58 17.20
CA PHE A 131 -1.82 -6.24 17.28
C PHE A 131 -0.38 -6.23 16.74
N GLY A 132 0.19 -5.04 16.57
CA GLY A 132 1.57 -4.85 16.10
C GLY A 132 1.72 -4.88 14.58
N LYS A 133 2.98 -4.92 14.11
CA LYS A 133 3.34 -4.73 12.69
C LYS A 133 2.63 -5.72 11.74
N ARG A 134 2.58 -7.00 12.10
CA ARG A 134 1.91 -8.04 11.28
C ARG A 134 0.42 -7.75 11.12
N TYR A 135 -0.27 -7.42 12.22
CA TYR A 135 -1.68 -7.07 12.20
C TYR A 135 -1.93 -5.84 11.31
N ASN A 136 -1.12 -4.80 11.49
CA ASN A 136 -1.23 -3.55 10.74
C ASN A 136 -1.07 -3.77 9.23
N VAL A 137 -0.03 -4.50 8.83
CA VAL A 137 0.24 -4.79 7.42
C VAL A 137 -0.85 -5.65 6.79
N ILE A 138 -1.28 -6.70 7.48
CA ILE A 138 -2.33 -7.58 6.97
C ILE A 138 -3.64 -6.81 6.78
N LYS A 139 -4.06 -6.00 7.75
CA LYS A 139 -5.27 -5.20 7.62
C LYS A 139 -5.16 -4.16 6.51
N PHE A 140 -4.02 -3.48 6.40
CA PHE A 140 -3.80 -2.52 5.33
C PHE A 140 -3.80 -3.17 3.94
N ARG A 141 -3.18 -4.35 3.81
CA ARG A 141 -3.26 -5.17 2.59
C ARG A 141 -4.72 -5.49 2.25
N ASP A 142 -5.50 -5.97 3.21
CA ASP A 142 -6.89 -6.37 2.97
C ASP A 142 -7.72 -5.17 2.46
N GLU A 143 -7.58 -4.01 3.12
CA GLU A 143 -8.23 -2.74 2.75
C GLU A 143 -7.81 -2.27 1.35
N LEU A 144 -6.51 -2.33 1.00
CA LEU A 144 -6.02 -2.01 -0.35
C LEU A 144 -6.51 -2.97 -1.42
N LYS A 145 -6.45 -4.28 -1.12
CA LYS A 145 -6.84 -5.34 -2.03
C LYS A 145 -8.31 -5.22 -2.38
N GLU A 146 -9.18 -5.08 -1.39
CA GLU A 146 -10.62 -4.92 -1.58
C GLU A 146 -10.92 -3.71 -2.48
N LEU A 147 -10.29 -2.56 -2.20
CA LEU A 147 -10.45 -1.36 -3.01
C LEU A 147 -10.04 -1.60 -4.47
N ILE A 148 -8.82 -2.10 -4.71
CA ILE A 148 -8.28 -2.28 -6.06
C ILE A 148 -9.08 -3.34 -6.84
N GLU A 149 -9.40 -4.47 -6.20
CA GLU A 149 -10.13 -5.57 -6.85
C GLU A 149 -11.60 -5.20 -7.16
N SER A 150 -12.16 -4.20 -6.49
CA SER A 150 -13.49 -3.68 -6.81
C SER A 150 -13.53 -2.96 -8.17
N LYS A 151 -12.40 -2.38 -8.61
CA LYS A 151 -12.30 -1.51 -9.78
C LYS A 151 -12.47 -2.26 -11.10
N LYS A 152 -13.17 -1.63 -12.04
CA LYS A 152 -13.45 -2.21 -13.36
C LYS A 152 -12.16 -2.36 -14.16
N GLU A 153 -11.30 -1.35 -14.12
CA GLU A 153 -10.04 -1.26 -14.85
C GLU A 153 -9.07 -2.35 -14.38
N TYR A 154 -9.04 -2.63 -13.07
CA TYR A 154 -8.30 -3.76 -12.52
C TYR A 154 -8.83 -5.10 -13.04
N LYS A 155 -10.16 -5.30 -13.04
CA LYS A 155 -10.77 -6.52 -13.59
C LYS A 155 -10.44 -6.71 -15.07
N MET A 156 -10.42 -5.63 -15.84
CA MET A 156 -10.01 -5.65 -17.25
C MET A 156 -8.53 -6.04 -17.41
N ALA A 157 -7.62 -5.39 -16.68
CA ALA A 157 -6.20 -5.73 -16.69
C ALA A 157 -5.96 -7.20 -16.33
N ARG A 158 -6.68 -7.73 -15.33
CA ARG A 158 -6.62 -9.14 -14.95
C ARG A 158 -7.15 -10.07 -16.05
N GLN A 159 -8.24 -9.69 -16.72
CA GLN A 159 -8.80 -10.47 -17.81
C GLN A 159 -7.80 -10.57 -18.98
N VAL A 160 -7.14 -9.47 -19.33
CA VAL A 160 -6.08 -9.45 -20.35
C VAL A 160 -4.95 -10.42 -20.01
N ILE A 161 -4.49 -10.44 -18.75
CA ILE A 161 -3.48 -11.41 -18.29
C ILE A 161 -3.98 -12.85 -18.46
N ILE A 162 -5.23 -13.14 -18.07
CA ILE A 162 -5.81 -14.49 -18.14
C ILE A 162 -5.96 -14.96 -19.60
N GLU A 163 -6.44 -14.10 -20.49
CA GLU A 163 -6.64 -14.45 -21.91
C GLU A 163 -5.31 -14.73 -22.60
N ASN A 164 -4.29 -13.92 -22.31
CA ASN A 164 -2.99 -14.07 -22.93
C ASN A 164 -2.16 -15.20 -22.30
N SER A 165 -2.38 -15.57 -21.03
CA SER A 165 -1.72 -16.72 -20.41
C SER A 165 -2.27 -18.07 -20.87
N LYS A 166 -3.55 -18.14 -21.27
CA LYS A 166 -4.14 -19.36 -21.88
C LYS A 166 -3.56 -19.71 -23.25
N GLY A 167 -2.96 -18.76 -23.96
CA GLY A 167 -2.27 -18.98 -25.23
C GLY A 167 -0.88 -19.61 -25.12
N PHE A 168 -0.36 -19.81 -23.90
CA PHE A 168 0.98 -20.39 -23.64
C PHE A 168 0.95 -21.85 -23.17
N SER A 169 -0.20 -22.52 -23.25
CA SER A 169 -0.24 -23.98 -23.09
C SER A 169 0.26 -24.64 -24.39
N ILE A 170 1.56 -24.93 -24.44
CA ILE A 170 2.15 -25.88 -25.40
C ILE A 170 1.91 -27.29 -24.89
#